data_AF-A0A7S2YM48-F1
#
_entry.id   AF-A0A7S2YM48-F1
#
_cell.length_a   1.000
_cell.length_b   1.000
_cell.length_c   1.000
_cell.angle_alpha   90.00
_cell.angle_beta   90.00
_cell.angle_gamma   90.00
#
_symmetry.space_group_name_H-M   'P 1'
#
loop_
_entity.id
_entity.type
_entity.pdbx_description
1 polymer ?
#
loop_
_entity_poly.entity_id
_entity_poly.type
_entity_poly.pdbx_seq_one_letter_code
_entity_poly.pdbx_strand_id
1 'polypeptide(L)'
;MKRNDPSKLVTGPRNQVNNEQGILNADGSPKSEMQASIDARKLMRINGISHFLLLENEGIAGNLSLAVIQCLGYPDAYTVRRITKICHRVLETVAFAPQYTELLAGQMFNQAVKNIVSEPKWMVGLEWEMINVLRDIYCRLVLGQALQAGGQGAAIQQPFVGQNPNHFEQTKTVNDPLHGGGILEFPSQIPRKTLAEIPGIGGPTVEQLEAAMRSKRSAKDQKDVIRDLLRVASDNVREMMQANGEGAAAGIFGRAGEEESLLHDKSREAIVPSLPEKLVTRSQIEKLNRKEEEPQGLALFHIE
;
A
#
# COMPACT_ATOMS: atom_id res chain seq x y z
N MET A 1 -30.62 15.55 22.43
CA MET A 1 -29.56 14.64 21.96
C MET A 1 -29.37 13.51 22.97
N LYS A 2 -29.88 12.30 22.69
CA LYS A 2 -29.58 11.12 23.53
C LYS A 2 -28.19 10.59 23.13
N ARG A 3 -27.19 10.84 23.98
CA ARG A 3 -25.85 10.25 23.87
C ARG A 3 -25.94 8.78 24.28
N ASN A 4 -25.44 7.88 23.44
CA ASN A 4 -25.27 6.44 23.68
C ASN A 4 -26.54 5.58 23.52
N ASP A 5 -26.92 5.34 22.27
CA ASP A 5 -27.77 4.19 21.91
C ASP A 5 -26.86 3.00 21.52
N PRO A 6 -26.78 1.94 22.36
CA PRO A 6 -25.91 0.79 22.12
C PRO A 6 -26.37 -0.07 20.93
N SER A 7 -27.60 0.08 20.43
CA SER A 7 -28.08 -0.66 19.26
C SER A 7 -27.32 -0.29 17.97
N LYS A 8 -26.67 0.87 17.93
CA LYS A 8 -25.80 1.31 16.81
C LYS A 8 -24.38 0.73 16.85
N LEU A 9 -24.01 0.02 17.92
CA LEU A 9 -22.66 -0.53 18.12
C LEU A 9 -22.50 -1.97 17.61
N VAL A 10 -23.57 -2.58 17.09
CA VAL A 10 -23.63 -4.03 16.80
C VAL A 10 -23.06 -4.38 15.42
N THR A 11 -22.93 -3.42 14.50
CA THR A 11 -22.47 -3.71 13.13
C THR A 11 -21.19 -2.97 12.80
N GLY A 12 -20.05 -3.62 13.06
CA GLY A 12 -18.79 -3.29 12.37
C GLY A 12 -18.79 -3.79 10.92
N PRO A 13 -17.71 -3.53 10.15
CA PRO A 13 -17.62 -3.92 8.76
C PRO A 13 -17.80 -5.44 8.61
N ARG A 14 -18.82 -5.85 7.85
CA ARG A 14 -19.09 -7.27 7.55
C ARG A 14 -18.05 -7.79 6.56
N ASN A 15 -16.92 -8.27 7.08
CA ASN A 15 -16.07 -9.22 6.34
C ASN A 15 -16.71 -10.61 6.43
N GLN A 16 -17.82 -10.83 5.70
CA GLN A 16 -18.35 -12.18 5.50
C GLN A 16 -17.51 -12.87 4.43
N VAL A 17 -16.35 -13.37 4.83
CA VAL A 17 -15.73 -14.51 4.16
C VAL A 17 -16.16 -15.72 4.99
N ASN A 18 -16.98 -16.59 4.38
CA ASN A 18 -17.51 -17.84 4.93
C ASN A 18 -16.81 -18.33 6.20
N ASN A 19 -17.47 -18.24 7.35
CA ASN A 19 -17.13 -19.05 8.50
C ASN A 19 -18.36 -19.18 9.41
N GLU A 20 -18.88 -20.40 9.49
CA GLU A 20 -19.87 -20.83 10.48
C GLU A 20 -19.30 -20.82 11.92
N GLN A 21 -18.00 -20.56 12.06
CA GLN A 21 -17.29 -20.36 13.31
C GLN A 21 -17.11 -18.85 13.48
N GLY A 22 -17.69 -18.27 14.54
CA GLY A 22 -17.70 -16.81 14.76
C GLY A 22 -16.32 -16.13 14.77
N ILE A 23 -16.29 -14.83 15.06
CA ILE A 23 -15.05 -14.04 15.03
C ILE A 23 -14.03 -14.63 16.03
N LEU A 24 -12.87 -15.05 15.53
CA LEU A 24 -11.76 -15.58 16.34
C LEU A 24 -10.72 -14.48 16.62
N ASN A 25 -10.02 -14.60 17.74
CA ASN A 25 -8.78 -13.89 18.03
C ASN A 25 -7.61 -14.44 17.19
N ALA A 26 -6.48 -13.76 17.18
CA ALA A 26 -5.28 -14.17 16.43
C ALA A 26 -4.68 -15.51 16.91
N ASP A 27 -4.98 -15.92 18.13
CA ASP A 27 -4.60 -17.21 18.72
C ASP A 27 -5.62 -18.33 18.43
N GLY A 28 -6.65 -18.06 17.62
CA GLY A 28 -7.70 -19.01 17.30
C GLY A 28 -8.80 -19.14 18.36
N SER A 29 -8.70 -18.42 19.49
CA SER A 29 -9.74 -18.44 20.52
C SER A 29 -11.00 -17.67 20.08
N PRO A 30 -12.21 -18.07 20.49
CA PRO A 30 -13.43 -17.33 20.17
C PRO A 30 -13.37 -15.93 20.81
N LYS A 31 -13.64 -14.90 20.00
CA LYS A 31 -13.63 -13.53 20.47
C LYS A 31 -14.86 -13.30 21.35
N SER A 32 -14.64 -12.99 22.63
CA SER A 32 -15.74 -12.68 23.53
C SER A 32 -16.48 -11.42 23.07
N GLU A 33 -17.78 -11.34 23.36
CA GLU A 33 -18.59 -10.15 23.09
C GLU A 33 -18.01 -8.90 23.76
N MET A 34 -17.43 -9.07 24.94
CA MET A 34 -16.70 -8.01 25.65
C MET A 34 -15.46 -7.54 24.87
N GLN A 35 -14.67 -8.45 24.30
CA GLN A 35 -13.49 -8.09 23.50
C GLN A 35 -13.90 -7.40 22.20
N ALA A 36 -14.93 -7.88 21.52
CA ALA A 36 -15.49 -7.22 20.34
C ALA A 36 -15.95 -5.78 20.66
N SER A 37 -16.61 -5.59 21.81
CA SER A 37 -17.04 -4.27 22.29
C SER A 37 -15.89 -3.34 22.67
N ILE A 38 -14.78 -3.88 23.19
CA ILE A 38 -13.55 -3.12 23.48
C ILE A 38 -12.91 -2.67 22.16
N ASP A 39 -12.77 -3.56 21.19
CA ASP A 39 -12.14 -3.26 19.92
C ASP A 39 -12.95 -2.25 19.11
N ALA A 40 -14.28 -2.38 19.09
CA ALA A 40 -15.16 -1.39 18.47
C ALA A 40 -14.97 0.02 19.05
N ARG A 41 -14.84 0.13 20.39
CA ARG A 41 -14.58 1.41 21.07
C ARG A 41 -13.20 1.97 20.72
N LYS A 42 -12.16 1.14 20.66
CA LYS A 42 -10.82 1.57 20.25
C LYS A 42 -10.84 2.11 18.82
N LEU A 43 -11.53 1.41 17.93
CA LEU A 43 -11.62 1.77 16.53
C LEU A 43 -12.40 3.08 16.32
N MET A 44 -13.49 3.28 17.06
CA MET A 44 -14.23 4.53 17.08
C MET A 44 -13.36 5.71 17.56
N ARG A 45 -12.53 5.50 18.59
CA ARG A 45 -11.58 6.52 19.07
C ARG A 45 -10.51 6.84 18.03
N ILE A 46 -9.94 5.82 17.39
CA ILE A 46 -8.98 6.00 16.30
C ILE A 46 -9.60 6.84 15.19
N ASN A 47 -10.82 6.52 14.77
CA ASN A 47 -11.53 7.31 13.76
C ASN A 47 -11.74 8.77 14.19
N GLY A 48 -12.20 9.00 15.42
CA GLY A 48 -12.40 10.36 15.92
C GLY A 48 -11.09 11.16 15.93
N ILE A 49 -9.99 10.53 16.35
CA ILE A 49 -8.66 11.15 16.31
C ILE A 49 -8.19 11.39 14.88
N SER A 50 -8.35 10.41 13.97
CA SER A 50 -7.99 10.58 12.56
C SER A 50 -8.77 11.71 11.90
N HIS A 51 -10.08 11.80 12.15
CA HIS A 51 -10.92 12.89 11.65
C HIS A 51 -10.42 14.24 12.18
N PHE A 52 -10.18 14.35 13.48
CA PHE A 52 -9.65 15.58 14.07
C PHE A 52 -8.29 15.99 13.47
N LEU A 53 -7.34 15.05 13.42
CA LEU A 53 -5.97 15.30 12.94
C LEU A 53 -5.90 15.59 11.44
N LEU A 54 -6.83 15.05 10.63
CA LEU A 54 -6.77 15.12 9.17
C LEU A 54 -7.81 16.06 8.55
N LEU A 55 -8.87 16.45 9.24
CA LEU A 55 -9.94 17.28 8.67
C LEU A 55 -10.23 18.55 9.47
N GLU A 56 -9.98 18.57 10.78
CA GLU A 56 -10.32 19.71 11.64
C GLU A 56 -9.14 20.66 11.90
N ASN A 57 -7.90 20.18 11.76
CA ASN A 57 -6.70 20.99 11.97
C ASN A 57 -5.75 20.94 10.77
N GLU A 58 -5.80 21.96 9.92
CA GLU A 58 -5.01 22.03 8.68
C GLU A 58 -3.49 21.99 8.93
N GLY A 59 -3.00 22.65 9.98
CA GLY A 59 -1.58 22.69 10.30
C GLY A 59 -1.01 21.32 10.68
N ILE A 60 -1.79 20.54 11.45
CA ILE A 60 -1.43 19.14 11.74
C ILE A 60 -1.59 18.28 10.49
N ALA A 61 -2.71 18.42 9.79
CA ALA A 61 -3.07 17.52 8.71
C ALA A 61 -2.08 17.58 7.53
N GLY A 62 -1.65 18.79 7.14
CA GLY A 62 -0.65 18.98 6.09
C GLY A 62 0.69 18.34 6.45
N ASN A 63 1.22 18.66 7.64
CA ASN A 63 2.50 18.13 8.11
C ASN A 63 2.47 16.61 8.32
N LEU A 64 1.38 16.07 8.88
CA LEU A 64 1.20 14.64 9.08
C LEU A 64 1.13 13.89 7.73
N SER A 65 0.36 14.41 6.78
CA SER A 65 0.25 13.81 5.44
C SER A 65 1.60 13.83 4.71
N LEU A 66 2.33 14.94 4.79
CA LEU A 66 3.65 15.06 4.19
C LEU A 66 4.66 14.09 4.83
N ALA A 67 4.66 13.97 6.16
CA ALA A 67 5.51 13.01 6.86
C ALA A 67 5.21 11.56 6.43
N VAL A 68 3.93 11.21 6.29
CA VAL A 68 3.51 9.89 5.78
C VAL A 68 4.03 9.64 4.36
N ILE A 69 3.97 10.65 3.49
CA ILE A 69 4.48 10.56 2.12
C ILE A 69 6.00 10.40 2.10
N GLN A 70 6.73 11.16 2.92
CA GLN A 70 8.19 11.05 3.03
C GLN A 70 8.60 9.65 3.51
N CYS A 71 7.86 9.06 4.45
CA CYS A 71 8.09 7.69 4.89
C CYS A 71 7.87 6.64 3.81
N LEU A 72 7.07 6.90 2.75
CA LEU A 72 6.97 5.99 1.60
C LEU A 72 8.26 5.93 0.80
N GLY A 73 9.05 7.01 0.76
CA GLY A 73 10.33 7.07 0.07
C GLY A 73 11.53 6.74 0.95
N TYR A 74 11.32 6.34 2.20
CA TYR A 74 12.40 6.05 3.14
C TYR A 74 12.97 4.64 2.87
N PRO A 75 14.30 4.45 2.80
CA PRO A 75 14.93 3.18 2.41
C PRO A 75 14.91 2.11 3.51
N ASP A 76 13.75 1.88 4.12
CA ASP A 76 13.50 0.81 5.09
C ASP A 76 12.18 0.11 4.76
N ALA A 77 12.31 -1.16 4.35
CA ALA A 77 11.19 -2.00 3.99
C ALA A 77 10.17 -2.15 5.14
N TYR A 78 10.65 -2.20 6.39
CA TYR A 78 9.77 -2.39 7.54
C TYR A 78 8.88 -1.18 7.79
N THR A 79 9.47 0.02 7.73
CA THR A 79 8.76 1.29 7.80
C THR A 79 7.76 1.41 6.66
N VAL A 80 8.18 1.14 5.41
CA VAL A 80 7.30 1.27 4.24
C VAL A 80 6.11 0.29 4.32
N ARG A 81 6.33 -0.94 4.77
CA ARG A 81 5.23 -1.91 4.98
C ARG A 81 4.17 -1.42 5.97
N ARG A 82 4.59 -0.65 6.99
CA ARG A 82 3.66 -0.06 7.96
C ARG A 82 3.00 1.18 7.41
N ILE A 83 3.76 2.03 6.70
CA ILE A 83 3.26 3.30 6.20
C ILE A 83 2.22 3.13 5.10
N THR A 84 2.31 2.09 4.25
CA THR A 84 1.27 1.80 3.24
C THR A 84 -0.11 1.61 3.88
N LYS A 85 -0.19 0.97 5.05
CA LYS A 85 -1.43 0.83 5.83
C LYS A 85 -1.96 2.19 6.32
N ILE A 86 -1.06 3.08 6.70
CA ILE A 86 -1.41 4.44 7.12
C ILE A 86 -1.88 5.27 5.91
N CYS A 87 -1.26 5.09 4.75
CA CYS A 87 -1.69 5.76 3.50
C CYS A 87 -3.14 5.41 3.17
N HIS A 88 -3.54 4.14 3.27
CA HIS A 88 -4.94 3.73 3.10
C HIS A 88 -5.87 4.42 4.09
N ARG A 89 -5.48 4.52 5.37
CA ARG A 89 -6.28 5.23 6.39
C ARG A 89 -6.42 6.72 6.05
N VAL A 90 -5.35 7.37 5.58
CA VAL A 90 -5.40 8.76 5.12
C VAL A 90 -6.37 8.89 3.94
N LEU A 91 -6.23 8.05 2.91
CA LEU A 91 -7.11 8.04 1.73
C LEU A 91 -8.59 7.85 2.10
N GLU A 92 -8.90 6.87 2.95
CA GLU A 92 -10.26 6.63 3.44
C GLU A 92 -10.83 7.84 4.19
N THR A 93 -9.98 8.64 4.83
CA THR A 93 -10.41 9.80 5.63
C THR A 93 -10.55 11.06 4.80
N VAL A 94 -9.68 11.27 3.80
CA VAL A 94 -9.56 12.59 3.14
C VAL A 94 -9.67 12.57 1.61
N ALA A 95 -9.79 11.41 0.95
CA ALA A 95 -9.81 11.36 -0.53
C ALA A 95 -10.96 12.14 -1.18
N PHE A 96 -12.07 12.35 -0.45
CA PHE A 96 -13.19 13.17 -0.93
C PHE A 96 -12.95 14.68 -0.82
N ALA A 97 -11.94 15.10 -0.05
CA ALA A 97 -11.68 16.49 0.27
C ALA A 97 -10.70 17.10 -0.76
N PRO A 98 -11.15 18.03 -1.63
CA PRO A 98 -10.34 18.51 -2.75
C PRO A 98 -9.00 19.13 -2.37
N GLN A 99 -8.90 19.72 -1.17
CA GLN A 99 -7.66 20.33 -0.66
C GLN A 99 -6.52 19.31 -0.46
N TYR A 100 -6.82 18.01 -0.36
CA TYR A 100 -5.80 16.95 -0.28
C TYR A 100 -5.36 16.44 -1.66
N THR A 101 -6.01 16.86 -2.75
CA THR A 101 -5.75 16.29 -4.08
C THR A 101 -4.29 16.43 -4.49
N GLU A 102 -3.65 17.57 -4.23
CA GLU A 102 -2.23 17.77 -4.58
C GLU A 102 -1.30 16.86 -3.77
N LEU A 103 -1.58 16.67 -2.47
CA LEU A 103 -0.81 15.79 -1.60
C LEU A 103 -0.96 14.32 -1.99
N LEU A 104 -2.19 13.87 -2.26
CA LEU A 104 -2.49 12.47 -2.54
C LEU A 104 -2.19 12.10 -4.00
N ALA A 105 -2.73 12.87 -4.95
CA ALA A 105 -2.62 12.59 -6.38
C ALA A 105 -1.29 13.07 -6.97
N GLY A 106 -0.69 14.13 -6.42
CA GLY A 106 0.61 14.63 -6.83
C GLY A 106 1.74 13.93 -6.09
N GLN A 107 1.87 14.17 -4.79
CA GLN A 107 3.06 13.75 -4.06
C GLN A 107 3.05 12.26 -3.68
N MET A 108 1.98 11.76 -3.06
CA MET A 108 1.89 10.35 -2.62
C MET A 108 1.90 9.40 -3.81
N PHE A 109 1.11 9.70 -4.85
CA PHE A 109 1.06 8.90 -6.08
C PHE A 109 2.41 8.87 -6.79
N ASN A 110 3.04 10.03 -7.01
CA ASN A 110 4.35 10.11 -7.67
C ASN A 110 5.41 9.34 -6.89
N GLN A 111 5.47 9.48 -5.56
CA GLN A 111 6.42 8.71 -4.75
C GLN A 111 6.21 7.20 -4.88
N ALA A 112 4.96 6.74 -4.89
CA ALA A 112 4.64 5.32 -5.04
C ALA A 112 4.97 4.79 -6.44
N VAL A 113 4.68 5.57 -7.50
CA VAL A 113 5.07 5.26 -8.89
C VAL A 113 6.59 5.16 -9.00
N LYS A 114 7.30 6.16 -8.44
CA LYS A 114 8.75 6.21 -8.45
C LYS A 114 9.35 4.95 -7.85
N ASN A 115 8.91 4.56 -6.66
CA ASN A 115 9.40 3.37 -5.97
C ASN A 115 9.17 2.07 -6.76
N ILE A 116 8.05 1.94 -7.46
CA ILE A 116 7.76 0.77 -8.29
C ILE A 116 8.62 0.77 -9.55
N VAL A 117 8.76 1.90 -10.24
CA VAL A 117 9.47 1.94 -11.52
C VAL A 117 10.98 1.83 -11.31
N SER A 118 11.54 2.46 -10.27
CA SER A 118 12.98 2.39 -9.99
C SER A 118 13.41 1.11 -9.27
N GLU A 119 12.47 0.30 -8.76
CA GLU A 119 12.69 -0.96 -8.03
C GLU A 119 13.93 -0.95 -7.12
N PRO A 120 14.03 -0.02 -6.13
CA PRO A 120 15.19 0.03 -5.28
C PRO A 120 15.27 -1.25 -4.43
N LYS A 121 16.48 -1.65 -4.03
CA LYS A 121 16.72 -2.94 -3.35
C LYS A 121 15.86 -3.15 -2.09
N TRP A 122 15.57 -2.08 -1.38
CA TRP A 122 14.77 -2.12 -0.16
C TRP A 122 13.26 -2.32 -0.43
N MET A 123 12.78 -2.17 -1.67
CA MET A 123 11.37 -2.38 -2.06
C MET A 123 11.02 -3.85 -2.34
N VAL A 124 12.01 -4.76 -2.38
CA VAL A 124 11.77 -6.17 -2.70
C VAL A 124 10.76 -6.79 -1.73
N GLY A 125 9.68 -7.34 -2.26
CA GLY A 125 8.60 -7.94 -1.46
C GLY A 125 7.61 -6.94 -0.86
N LEU A 126 7.59 -5.69 -1.33
CA LEU A 126 6.61 -4.64 -0.98
C LEU A 126 5.84 -4.09 -2.19
N GLU A 127 6.11 -4.64 -3.38
CA GLU A 127 5.58 -4.16 -4.65
C GLU A 127 4.04 -4.17 -4.62
N TRP A 128 3.46 -5.24 -4.07
CA TRP A 128 2.01 -5.40 -3.99
C TRP A 128 1.33 -4.43 -3.02
N GLU A 129 1.96 -4.11 -1.90
CA GLU A 129 1.48 -3.10 -0.96
C GLU A 129 1.51 -1.72 -1.59
N MET A 130 2.57 -1.38 -2.31
CA MET A 130 2.71 -0.09 -2.98
C MET A 130 1.76 0.04 -4.18
N ILE A 131 1.61 -1.01 -5.00
CA ILE A 131 0.61 -1.07 -6.07
C ILE A 131 -0.80 -0.95 -5.50
N ASN A 132 -1.06 -1.47 -4.29
CA ASN A 132 -2.36 -1.27 -3.64
C ASN A 132 -2.60 0.20 -3.29
N VAL A 133 -1.59 0.94 -2.83
CA VAL A 133 -1.69 2.39 -2.59
C VAL A 133 -1.97 3.12 -3.91
N LEU A 134 -1.25 2.80 -4.98
CA LEU A 134 -1.50 3.37 -6.31
C LEU A 134 -2.93 3.11 -6.79
N ARG A 135 -3.39 1.85 -6.66
CA ARG A 135 -4.76 1.47 -6.98
C ARG A 135 -5.77 2.30 -6.19
N ASP A 136 -5.58 2.43 -4.88
CA ASP A 136 -6.50 3.13 -4.00
C ASP A 136 -6.64 4.62 -4.38
N ILE A 137 -5.50 5.28 -4.59
CA ILE A 137 -5.44 6.66 -5.09
C ILE A 137 -6.17 6.78 -6.44
N TYR A 138 -5.84 5.91 -7.40
CA TYR A 138 -6.37 6.00 -8.76
C TYR A 138 -7.87 5.72 -8.80
N CYS A 139 -8.35 4.70 -8.09
CA CYS A 139 -9.76 4.39 -7.96
C CYS A 139 -10.56 5.58 -7.40
N ARG A 140 -10.10 6.17 -6.29
CA ARG A 140 -10.83 7.24 -5.58
C ARG A 140 -10.75 8.59 -6.26
N LEU A 141 -9.58 8.96 -6.76
CA LEU A 141 -9.32 10.31 -7.25
C LEU A 141 -9.50 10.45 -8.76
N VAL A 142 -9.51 9.34 -9.51
CA VAL A 142 -9.51 9.38 -10.99
C VAL A 142 -10.74 8.68 -11.57
N LEU A 143 -11.08 7.49 -11.06
CA LEU A 143 -12.13 6.65 -11.65
C LEU A 143 -13.52 6.82 -11.02
N GLY A 144 -13.60 7.43 -9.83
CA GLY A 144 -14.84 7.52 -9.06
C GLY A 144 -15.28 6.15 -8.53
N GLN A 145 -14.31 5.31 -8.13
CA GLN A 145 -14.55 3.96 -7.64
C GLN A 145 -14.35 3.91 -6.12
N ALA A 146 -15.38 3.46 -5.40
CA ALA A 146 -15.32 3.21 -3.97
C ALA A 146 -14.65 1.85 -3.69
N LEU A 147 -13.80 1.80 -2.67
CA LEU A 147 -13.11 0.60 -2.21
C LEU A 147 -13.46 0.31 -0.75
N GLN A 148 -13.23 -0.94 -0.30
CA GLN A 148 -13.30 -1.27 1.12
C GLN A 148 -12.07 -0.77 1.86
N ALA A 149 -12.12 -0.77 3.19
CA ALA A 149 -10.98 -0.38 4.02
C ALA A 149 -9.71 -1.18 3.71
N GLY A 150 -8.55 -0.53 3.82
CA GLY A 150 -7.24 -1.00 3.39
C GLY A 150 -7.06 -1.03 1.87
N GLY A 151 -7.90 -0.29 1.12
CA GLY A 151 -7.96 -0.39 -0.34
C GLY A 151 -8.26 -1.82 -0.80
N GLN A 152 -9.04 -2.59 -0.03
CA GLN A 152 -9.35 -3.98 -0.34
C GLN A 152 -10.66 -4.12 -1.12
N GLY A 153 -10.97 -5.35 -1.51
CA GLY A 153 -12.24 -5.71 -2.13
C GLY A 153 -12.39 -5.20 -3.56
N ALA A 154 -13.53 -5.57 -4.16
CA ALA A 154 -13.86 -5.16 -5.51
C ALA A 154 -14.15 -3.66 -5.57
N ALA A 155 -13.71 -3.02 -6.65
CA ALA A 155 -14.01 -1.62 -6.91
C ALA A 155 -15.48 -1.44 -7.30
N ILE A 156 -16.15 -0.50 -6.63
CA ILE A 156 -17.55 -0.16 -6.87
C ILE A 156 -17.61 1.19 -7.55
N GLN A 157 -17.87 1.18 -8.86
CA GLN A 157 -18.07 2.40 -9.65
C GLN A 157 -19.24 3.19 -9.09
N GLN A 158 -19.00 4.45 -8.69
CA GLN A 158 -20.07 5.36 -8.34
C GLN A 158 -20.75 5.88 -9.62
N PRO A 159 -22.08 6.07 -9.59
CA PRO A 159 -22.82 6.63 -10.71
C PRO A 159 -22.43 8.11 -10.91
N PHE A 160 -22.77 8.63 -12.08
CA PHE A 160 -22.60 10.05 -12.38
C PHE A 160 -23.77 10.86 -11.82
N VAL A 161 -23.51 12.07 -11.36
CA VAL A 161 -24.55 13.03 -10.99
C VAL A 161 -25.22 13.54 -12.26
N GLY A 162 -26.40 12.99 -12.56
CA GLY A 162 -27.16 13.32 -13.76
C GLY A 162 -26.46 12.84 -15.04
N GLN A 163 -26.23 13.76 -15.98
CA GLN A 163 -25.57 13.47 -17.27
C GLN A 163 -24.10 13.93 -17.34
N ASN A 164 -23.53 14.44 -16.24
CA ASN A 164 -22.16 14.95 -16.26
C ASN A 164 -21.14 13.81 -16.03
N PRO A 165 -20.35 13.40 -17.04
CA PRO A 165 -19.37 12.32 -16.89
C PRO A 165 -18.17 12.70 -16.02
N ASN A 166 -18.04 13.98 -15.62
CA ASN A 166 -16.98 14.48 -14.77
C ASN A 166 -17.44 14.76 -13.34
N HIS A 167 -18.59 14.22 -12.94
CA HIS A 167 -19.13 14.39 -11.59
C HIS A 167 -19.73 13.08 -11.08
N PHE A 168 -19.10 12.48 -10.08
CA PHE A 168 -19.55 11.25 -9.44
C PHE A 168 -20.44 11.54 -8.24
N GLU A 169 -21.42 10.67 -7.99
CA GLU A 169 -22.11 10.64 -6.71
C GLU A 169 -21.16 10.16 -5.61
N GLN A 170 -21.22 10.82 -4.46
CA GLN A 170 -20.42 10.44 -3.31
C GLN A 170 -20.83 9.08 -2.74
N THR A 171 -19.87 8.38 -2.12
CA THR A 171 -20.14 7.12 -1.42
C THR A 171 -21.01 7.37 -0.19
N LYS A 172 -21.85 6.37 0.16
CA LYS A 172 -22.62 6.41 1.42
C LYS A 172 -21.72 6.34 2.67
N THR A 173 -20.48 5.90 2.51
CA THR A 173 -19.49 5.70 3.56
C THR A 173 -18.46 6.82 3.62
N VAL A 174 -18.72 7.98 2.98
CA VAL A 174 -17.79 9.13 2.95
C VAL A 174 -17.31 9.55 4.34
N ASN A 175 -18.22 9.57 5.31
CA ASN A 175 -17.93 9.92 6.71
C ASN A 175 -17.56 8.70 7.58
N ASP A 176 -17.32 7.54 6.96
CA ASP A 176 -16.99 6.29 7.64
C ASP A 176 -15.76 5.61 6.99
N PRO A 177 -14.54 6.07 7.37
CA PRO A 177 -13.30 5.55 6.82
C PRO A 177 -13.13 4.03 6.96
N LEU A 178 -13.67 3.43 8.03
CA LEU A 178 -13.57 1.97 8.27
C LEU A 178 -14.41 1.14 7.32
N HIS A 179 -15.39 1.77 6.69
CA HIS A 179 -16.23 1.16 5.66
C HIS A 179 -15.82 1.64 4.28
N GLY A 180 -14.59 2.13 4.16
CA GLY A 180 -13.99 2.48 2.89
C GLY A 180 -14.01 3.95 2.56
N GLY A 181 -14.65 4.84 3.33
CA GLY A 181 -14.51 6.28 3.11
C GLY A 181 -15.06 6.80 1.77
N GLY A 182 -14.63 8.01 1.40
CA GLY A 182 -15.14 8.74 0.22
C GLY A 182 -14.28 8.65 -1.04
N ILE A 183 -14.82 9.19 -2.13
CA ILE A 183 -14.15 9.40 -3.42
C ILE A 183 -14.11 10.89 -3.76
N LEU A 184 -13.25 11.30 -4.68
CA LEU A 184 -13.28 12.64 -5.23
C LEU A 184 -14.41 12.76 -6.26
N GLU A 185 -15.38 13.64 -6.02
CA GLU A 185 -16.55 13.81 -6.89
C GLU A 185 -16.17 14.33 -8.28
N PHE A 186 -15.14 15.18 -8.37
CA PHE A 186 -14.57 15.69 -9.61
C PHE A 186 -13.21 15.04 -9.88
N PRO A 187 -13.07 14.13 -10.85
CA PRO A 187 -11.85 13.37 -11.03
C PRO A 187 -10.62 14.24 -11.33
N SER A 188 -9.53 13.94 -10.63
CA SER A 188 -8.23 14.58 -10.79
C SER A 188 -7.53 14.13 -12.06
N GLN A 189 -6.85 15.06 -12.72
CA GLN A 189 -5.98 14.80 -13.86
C GLN A 189 -4.53 14.52 -13.46
N ILE A 190 -4.16 14.77 -12.20
CA ILE A 190 -2.76 14.70 -11.75
C ILE A 190 -2.17 13.29 -11.94
N PRO A 191 -2.82 12.19 -11.53
CA PRO A 191 -2.22 10.86 -11.69
C PRO A 191 -2.06 10.47 -13.16
N ARG A 192 -2.96 10.92 -14.04
CA ARG A 192 -2.84 10.71 -15.50
C ARG A 192 -1.61 11.41 -16.07
N LYS A 193 -1.37 12.66 -15.66
CA LYS A 193 -0.19 13.44 -16.05
C LYS A 193 1.09 12.78 -15.54
N THR A 194 1.14 12.38 -14.27
CA THR A 194 2.29 11.66 -13.70
C THR A 194 2.62 10.39 -14.46
N LEU A 195 1.62 9.59 -14.86
CA LEU A 195 1.85 8.40 -15.67
C LEU A 195 2.35 8.75 -17.08
N ALA A 196 1.78 9.78 -17.71
CA ALA A 196 2.17 10.23 -19.05
C ALA A 196 3.57 10.86 -19.11
N GLU A 197 4.13 11.27 -17.98
CA GLU A 197 5.51 11.77 -17.87
C GLU A 197 6.56 10.63 -17.87
N ILE A 198 6.13 9.38 -17.71
CA ILE A 198 7.04 8.23 -17.67
C ILE A 198 7.37 7.78 -19.10
N PRO A 199 8.67 7.58 -19.43
CA PRO A 199 9.05 7.07 -20.74
C PRO A 199 8.31 5.80 -21.14
N GLY A 200 7.74 5.82 -22.35
CA GLY A 200 6.97 4.70 -22.91
C GLY A 200 5.52 4.58 -22.44
N ILE A 201 5.04 5.46 -21.54
CA ILE A 201 3.62 5.57 -21.23
C ILE A 201 3.05 6.82 -21.90
N GLY A 202 2.22 6.62 -22.93
CA GLY A 202 1.49 7.69 -23.60
C GLY A 202 0.03 7.82 -23.13
N GLY A 203 -0.65 8.89 -23.56
CA GLY A 203 -2.08 9.08 -23.32
C GLY A 203 -2.95 7.86 -23.67
N PRO A 204 -2.79 7.23 -24.86
CA PRO A 204 -3.55 6.03 -25.22
C PRO A 204 -3.32 4.85 -24.26
N THR A 205 -2.11 4.71 -23.72
CA THR A 205 -1.78 3.66 -22.74
C THR A 205 -2.50 3.92 -21.41
N VAL A 206 -2.59 5.19 -20.98
CA VAL A 206 -3.35 5.59 -19.79
C VAL A 206 -4.85 5.34 -19.99
N GLU A 207 -5.39 5.64 -21.17
CA GLU A 207 -6.80 5.34 -21.49
C GLU A 207 -7.08 3.82 -21.46
N GLN A 208 -6.16 3.01 -21.98
CA GLN A 208 -6.25 1.54 -21.90
C GLN A 208 -6.20 1.03 -20.45
N LEU A 209 -5.33 1.60 -19.62
CA LEU A 209 -5.31 1.33 -18.17
C LEU A 209 -6.68 1.61 -17.55
N GLU A 210 -7.27 2.77 -17.82
CA GLU A 210 -8.57 3.15 -17.26
C GLU A 210 -9.69 2.22 -17.71
N ALA A 211 -9.74 1.88 -19.00
CA ALA A 211 -10.71 0.94 -19.53
C ALA A 211 -10.55 -0.46 -18.89
N ALA A 212 -9.31 -0.92 -18.72
CA ALA A 212 -9.01 -2.18 -18.05
C ALA A 212 -9.40 -2.16 -16.56
N MET A 213 -9.12 -1.08 -15.84
CA MET A 213 -9.50 -0.94 -14.42
C MET A 213 -11.01 -0.78 -14.22
N ARG A 214 -11.75 -0.19 -15.17
CA ARG A 214 -13.22 -0.11 -15.10
C ARG A 214 -13.90 -1.44 -15.41
N SER A 215 -13.35 -2.21 -16.34
CA SER A 215 -13.88 -3.54 -16.69
C SER A 215 -13.56 -4.59 -15.62
N LYS A 216 -12.32 -4.61 -15.12
CA LYS A 216 -11.87 -5.52 -14.07
C LYS A 216 -12.15 -4.94 -12.69
N ARG A 217 -13.14 -5.48 -11.97
CA ARG A 217 -13.51 -4.95 -10.65
C ARG A 217 -12.71 -5.56 -9.49
N SER A 218 -12.13 -6.74 -9.66
CA SER A 218 -11.45 -7.42 -8.54
C SER A 218 -10.16 -6.68 -8.16
N ALA A 219 -9.82 -6.70 -6.87
CA ALA A 219 -8.59 -6.08 -6.39
C ALA A 219 -7.34 -6.68 -7.05
N LYS A 220 -7.32 -8.01 -7.23
CA LYS A 220 -6.21 -8.72 -7.87
C LYS A 220 -6.01 -8.24 -9.29
N ASP A 221 -7.08 -8.26 -10.10
CA ASP A 221 -6.99 -7.92 -11.52
C ASP A 221 -6.58 -6.46 -11.74
N GLN A 222 -7.11 -5.53 -10.93
CA GLN A 222 -6.72 -4.12 -11.03
C GLN A 222 -5.26 -3.90 -10.66
N LYS A 223 -4.74 -4.60 -9.64
CA LYS A 223 -3.32 -4.53 -9.27
C LYS A 223 -2.44 -5.15 -10.36
N ASP A 224 -2.84 -6.28 -10.94
CA ASP A 224 -2.12 -6.91 -12.06
C ASP A 224 -2.01 -5.95 -13.24
N VAL A 225 -3.10 -5.27 -13.62
CA VAL A 225 -3.07 -4.26 -14.71
C VAL A 225 -2.11 -3.12 -14.41
N ILE A 226 -2.13 -2.56 -13.19
CA ILE A 226 -1.21 -1.49 -12.80
C ILE A 226 0.24 -1.99 -12.81
N ARG A 227 0.50 -3.20 -12.29
CA ARG A 227 1.82 -3.82 -12.30
C ARG A 227 2.36 -3.96 -13.71
N ASP A 228 1.55 -4.50 -14.62
CA ASP A 228 1.98 -4.79 -15.99
C ASP A 228 2.32 -3.50 -16.75
N LEU A 229 1.54 -2.42 -16.53
CA LEU A 229 1.87 -1.09 -17.06
C LEU A 229 3.22 -0.58 -16.52
N LEU A 230 3.42 -0.63 -15.20
CA LEU A 230 4.60 -0.06 -14.57
C LEU A 230 5.87 -0.89 -14.83
N ARG A 231 5.74 -2.19 -15.11
CA ARG A 231 6.85 -3.03 -15.57
C ARG A 231 7.37 -2.60 -16.93
N VAL A 232 6.47 -2.38 -17.90
CA VAL A 232 6.86 -1.85 -19.22
C VAL A 232 7.59 -0.51 -19.06
N ALA A 233 7.10 0.33 -18.16
CA ALA A 233 7.73 1.61 -17.86
C ALA A 233 9.13 1.45 -17.23
N SER A 234 9.29 0.53 -16.29
CA SER A 234 10.57 0.19 -15.67
C SER A 234 11.59 -0.32 -16.69
N ASP A 235 11.18 -1.24 -17.58
CA ASP A 235 12.05 -1.76 -18.63
C ASP A 235 12.50 -0.65 -19.60
N ASN A 236 11.59 0.23 -20.03
CA ASN A 236 11.93 1.37 -20.90
C ASN A 236 12.90 2.35 -20.22
N VAL A 237 12.69 2.65 -18.93
CA VAL A 237 13.59 3.52 -18.17
C VAL A 237 14.99 2.88 -18.05
N ARG A 238 15.06 1.57 -17.80
CA ARG A 238 16.33 0.84 -17.71
C ARG A 238 17.07 0.84 -19.06
N GLU A 239 16.37 0.62 -20.16
CA GLU A 239 16.95 0.68 -21.51
C GLU A 239 17.48 2.09 -21.84
N MET A 240 16.75 3.14 -21.49
CA MET A 240 17.21 4.52 -21.66
C MET A 240 18.45 4.86 -20.82
N MET A 241 18.50 4.39 -19.57
CA MET A 241 19.67 4.57 -18.70
C MET A 241 20.91 3.87 -19.27
N GLN A 242 20.74 2.68 -19.85
CA GLN A 242 21.83 1.94 -20.50
C GLN A 242 22.29 2.60 -21.81
N ALA A 243 21.38 3.22 -22.56
CA ALA A 243 21.68 3.84 -23.85
C ALA A 243 22.36 5.22 -23.74
N ASN A 244 21.99 6.03 -22.74
CA ASN A 244 22.43 7.44 -22.65
C ASN A 244 23.53 7.71 -21.61
N GLY A 245 24.02 6.67 -20.92
CA GLY A 245 24.88 6.84 -19.75
C GLY A 245 24.10 7.40 -18.54
N GLU A 246 24.64 7.18 -17.34
CA GLU A 246 24.00 7.36 -16.02
C GLU A 246 23.39 8.77 -15.74
N GLY A 247 23.64 9.78 -16.58
CA GLY A 247 23.21 11.16 -16.37
C GLY A 247 21.88 11.60 -17.03
N ALA A 248 21.30 10.86 -17.97
CA ALA A 248 20.18 11.37 -18.78
C ALA A 248 18.78 11.17 -18.17
N ALA A 249 18.66 10.37 -17.10
CA ALA A 249 17.38 10.13 -16.40
C ALA A 249 17.16 11.07 -15.20
N ALA A 250 17.79 12.25 -15.20
CA ALA A 250 17.75 13.27 -14.14
C ALA A 250 16.38 13.97 -13.95
N GLY A 251 15.27 13.31 -14.30
CA GLY A 251 13.90 13.73 -14.03
C GLY A 251 13.33 13.10 -12.74
N ILE A 252 12.07 12.64 -12.78
CA ILE A 252 11.32 12.01 -11.67
C ILE A 252 12.15 10.96 -10.89
N PHE A 253 13.11 10.30 -11.54
CA PHE A 253 13.92 9.20 -11.00
C PHE A 253 15.29 9.61 -10.47
N GLY A 254 15.69 10.89 -10.54
CA GLY A 254 17.06 11.37 -10.30
C GLY A 254 17.67 11.20 -8.90
N ARG A 255 16.99 10.52 -7.97
CA ARG A 255 17.56 10.11 -6.67
C ARG A 255 17.72 8.59 -6.50
N ALA A 256 17.17 7.78 -7.40
CA ALA A 256 17.13 6.32 -7.24
C ALA A 256 18.29 5.59 -7.95
N GLY A 257 19.17 6.31 -8.64
CA GLY A 257 20.32 5.75 -9.34
C GLY A 257 21.56 5.76 -8.45
N GLU A 258 22.03 4.58 -8.09
CA GLU A 258 23.39 4.29 -7.62
C GLU A 258 23.80 4.63 -6.18
N GLU A 259 23.58 5.82 -5.64
CA GLU A 259 24.12 6.16 -4.30
C GLU A 259 23.48 5.36 -3.15
N GLU A 260 22.28 4.80 -3.35
CA GLU A 260 21.60 3.92 -2.37
C GLU A 260 21.91 2.43 -2.58
N SER A 261 22.73 2.09 -3.57
CA SER A 261 23.03 0.71 -3.96
C SER A 261 24.25 0.17 -3.19
N LEU A 262 24.01 -0.42 -2.02
CA LEU A 262 25.03 -1.13 -1.19
C LEU A 262 25.80 -2.28 -1.88
N LEU A 263 25.60 -2.55 -3.19
CA LEU A 263 26.38 -3.55 -3.94
C LEU A 263 27.39 -2.93 -4.92
N HIS A 264 27.42 -1.60 -5.08
CA HIS A 264 28.39 -0.94 -5.97
C HIS A 264 29.57 -0.29 -5.22
N ASP A 265 29.52 -0.23 -3.89
CA ASP A 265 30.72 0.04 -3.10
C ASP A 265 31.57 -1.24 -3.00
N LYS A 266 32.35 -1.49 -4.05
CA LYS A 266 33.40 -2.53 -4.06
C LYS A 266 34.58 -2.17 -3.14
N SER A 267 34.48 -1.10 -2.36
CA SER A 267 35.58 -0.55 -1.57
C SER A 267 35.24 -0.27 -0.11
N ARG A 268 34.79 -1.30 0.63
CA ARG A 268 35.10 -1.43 2.07
C ARG A 268 34.60 -2.76 2.61
N GLU A 269 35.50 -3.70 2.81
CA GLU A 269 35.34 -4.63 3.93
C GLU A 269 35.33 -3.79 5.20
N ALA A 270 34.14 -3.59 5.80
CA ALA A 270 34.05 -3.09 7.15
C ALA A 270 34.53 -4.20 8.09
N ILE A 271 35.85 -4.30 8.27
CA ILE A 271 36.46 -5.17 9.27
C ILE A 271 36.12 -4.57 10.64
N VAL A 272 35.03 -5.05 11.24
CA VAL A 272 34.71 -4.79 12.64
C VAL A 272 35.33 -5.94 13.46
N PRO A 273 36.44 -5.72 14.18
CA PRO A 273 37.24 -6.82 14.77
C PRO A 273 36.55 -7.64 15.87
N SER A 274 35.32 -7.29 16.24
CA SER A 274 34.65 -7.81 17.44
C SER A 274 33.22 -8.32 17.22
N LEU A 275 32.75 -8.43 15.97
CA LEU A 275 31.48 -9.08 15.69
C LEU A 275 31.71 -10.56 15.37
N PRO A 276 31.08 -11.52 16.08
CA PRO A 276 31.10 -12.91 15.67
C PRO A 276 30.52 -13.02 14.25
N GLU A 277 31.23 -13.73 13.36
CA GLU A 277 30.93 -13.85 11.91
C GLU A 277 29.48 -14.25 11.59
N LYS A 278 28.78 -14.86 12.55
CA LYS A 278 27.36 -15.23 12.43
C LYS A 278 26.63 -14.95 13.74
N LEU A 279 25.61 -14.10 13.69
CA LEU A 279 24.61 -14.02 14.74
C LEU A 279 23.78 -15.31 14.70
N VAL A 280 24.19 -16.30 15.49
CA VAL A 280 23.46 -17.56 15.64
C VAL A 280 22.43 -17.37 16.75
N THR A 281 21.15 -17.56 16.43
CA THR A 281 20.08 -17.55 17.43
C THR A 281 20.17 -18.79 18.32
N ARG A 282 19.73 -18.69 19.58
CA ARG A 282 19.68 -19.82 20.52
C ARG A 282 18.98 -21.06 19.94
N SER A 283 17.92 -20.86 19.15
CA SER A 283 17.21 -21.92 18.44
C SER A 283 18.03 -22.64 17.35
N GLN A 284 18.98 -21.95 16.72
CA GLN A 284 19.88 -22.56 15.73
C GLN A 284 20.98 -23.38 16.43
N ILE A 285 21.46 -22.92 17.59
CA ILE A 285 22.40 -23.67 18.44
C ILE A 285 21.75 -24.96 18.94
N GLU A 286 20.52 -24.89 19.46
CA GLU A 286 19.79 -26.08 19.93
C GLU A 286 19.50 -27.09 18.80
N LYS A 287 19.29 -26.62 17.56
CA LYS A 287 19.13 -27.50 16.38
C LYS A 287 20.42 -28.17 15.93
N LEU A 288 21.56 -27.48 16.07
CA LEU A 288 22.87 -28.05 15.74
C LEU A 288 23.26 -29.13 16.74
N ASN A 289 23.07 -28.86 18.04
CA ASN A 289 23.37 -29.84 19.10
C ASN A 289 22.51 -31.11 18.94
N ARG A 290 21.23 -30.99 18.55
CA ARG A 290 20.38 -32.16 18.27
C ARG A 290 20.83 -33.00 17.08
N LYS A 291 21.53 -32.42 16.10
CA LYS A 291 22.06 -33.16 14.95
C LYS A 291 23.36 -33.90 15.27
N GLU A 292 24.12 -33.42 16.26
CA GLU A 292 25.35 -34.09 16.72
C GLU A 292 25.05 -35.27 17.67
N GLU A 293 23.85 -35.30 18.27
CA GLU A 293 23.41 -36.39 19.16
C GLU A 293 22.76 -37.60 18.45
N GLU A 294 22.65 -37.61 17.11
CA GLU A 294 22.26 -38.83 16.37
C GLU A 294 23.50 -39.68 16.03
N PRO A 295 23.77 -40.80 16.74
CA PRO A 295 24.86 -41.69 16.38
C PRO A 295 24.56 -42.43 15.07
N GLN A 296 25.53 -42.35 14.15
CA GLN A 296 25.61 -43.18 12.94
C GLN A 296 25.49 -44.66 13.30
N GLY A 297 24.39 -45.31 12.92
CA GLY A 297 24.25 -46.74 13.15
C GLY A 297 22.90 -47.29 12.71
N LEU A 298 22.77 -47.56 11.40
CA LEU A 298 22.35 -48.86 10.86
C LEU A 298 22.13 -48.76 9.35
N ALA A 299 23.16 -49.22 8.62
CA ALA A 299 23.05 -49.56 7.22
C ALA A 299 21.98 -50.65 7.03
N LEU A 300 20.96 -50.35 6.21
CA LEU A 300 20.03 -51.35 5.71
C LEU A 300 20.61 -51.98 4.44
N PHE A 301 20.70 -53.30 4.48
CA PHE A 301 21.27 -54.20 3.49
C PHE A 301 20.65 -54.04 2.09
N HIS A 302 21.51 -54.11 1.07
CA HIS A 302 21.13 -54.33 -0.32
C HIS A 302 20.46 -55.69 -0.50
N ILE A 303 19.35 -55.70 -1.24
CA ILE A 303 18.72 -56.89 -1.82
C ILE A 303 19.23 -56.97 -3.26
N GLU A 304 19.92 -58.06 -3.60
CA GLU A 304 19.93 -58.63 -4.95
C GLU A 304 18.93 -59.79 -5.00
#